data_AF-A0A7S4KLG4-F1
#
_entry.id   AF-A0A7S4KLG4-F1
#
_cell.length_a   1.000
_cell.length_b   1.000
_cell.length_c   1.000
_cell.angle_alpha   90.00
_cell.angle_beta   90.00
_cell.angle_gamma   90.00
#
_symmetry.space_group_name_H-M   'P 1'
#
loop_
_entity.id
_entity.type
_entity.pdbx_description
1 polymer ?
#
loop_
_entity_poly.entity_id
_entity_poly.type
_entity_poly.pdbx_seq_one_letter_code
_entity_poly.pdbx_strand_id
1 'polypeptide(L)'
;FPHHFLLSPLSSTLKVQLSSDESDLSIPNMIIDLILDTIDFNLSDTQFRALDDFLGWIKNFQVGSKFRDIRPKNSVKDDPRAWWRFAFTAVVEEKRKKRRVWDWKFLKKRKILRKKYVALFKKKRRGLLTTEGARELER
;
A
#
# COMPACT_ATOMS: atom_id res chain seq x y z
N PHE A 1 23.24 -30.77 -3.00
CA PHE A 1 23.21 -29.88 -1.84
C PHE A 1 21.82 -29.96 -1.22
N PRO A 2 21.67 -30.28 0.08
CA PRO A 2 20.35 -30.34 0.71
C PRO A 2 19.73 -28.94 0.73
N HIS A 3 18.48 -28.82 0.29
CA HIS A 3 17.74 -27.56 0.31
C HIS A 3 17.06 -27.40 1.67
N HIS A 4 17.30 -26.26 2.32
CA HIS A 4 16.68 -25.91 3.60
C HIS A 4 15.44 -25.07 3.31
N PHE A 5 14.26 -25.68 3.42
CA PHE A 5 13.00 -24.99 3.19
C PHE A 5 12.54 -24.25 4.45
N LEU A 6 12.16 -22.97 4.30
CA LEU A 6 11.57 -22.15 5.38
C LEU A 6 10.09 -22.48 5.64
N LEU A 7 9.43 -23.03 4.64
CA LEU A 7 8.07 -23.51 4.66
C LEU A 7 8.09 -24.93 4.11
N SER A 8 7.43 -25.87 4.79
CA SER A 8 7.11 -27.15 4.18
C SER A 8 6.27 -26.91 2.90
N PRO A 9 6.34 -27.82 1.91
CA PRO A 9 5.49 -27.71 0.73
C PRO A 9 4.02 -27.61 1.17
N LEU A 10 3.39 -26.49 0.80
CA LEU A 10 2.02 -26.15 1.16
C LEU A 10 1.12 -26.28 -0.07
N SER A 11 -0.01 -26.96 0.11
CA SER A 11 -1.14 -26.88 -0.82
C SER A 11 -2.02 -25.69 -0.42
N SER A 12 -2.19 -24.74 -1.34
CA SER A 12 -3.04 -23.57 -1.13
C SER A 12 -4.03 -23.40 -2.27
N THR A 13 -5.29 -23.14 -1.95
CA THR A 13 -6.30 -22.75 -2.93
C THR A 13 -6.57 -21.26 -2.83
N LEU A 14 -6.32 -20.54 -3.92
CA LEU A 14 -6.62 -19.11 -4.04
C LEU A 14 -7.91 -18.94 -4.87
N LYS A 15 -8.98 -18.47 -4.24
CA LYS A 15 -10.19 -18.06 -4.95
C LYS A 15 -10.19 -16.55 -5.09
N VAL A 16 -10.17 -16.06 -6.33
CA VAL A 16 -10.25 -14.64 -6.64
C VAL A 16 -11.58 -14.38 -7.33
N GLN A 17 -12.38 -13.49 -6.75
CA GLN A 17 -13.58 -12.98 -7.39
C GLN A 17 -13.31 -11.52 -7.78
N LEU A 18 -13.30 -11.25 -9.09
CA LEU A 18 -13.21 -9.91 -9.65
C LEU A 18 -14.59 -9.51 -10.13
N SER A 19 -15.13 -8.42 -9.59
CA SER A 19 -16.35 -7.80 -10.11
C SER A 19 -15.95 -6.64 -11.02
N SER A 20 -16.37 -6.71 -12.29
CA SER A 20 -16.10 -5.68 -13.31
C SER A 20 -17.16 -4.58 -13.32
N ASP A 21 -18.19 -4.67 -12.47
CA ASP A 21 -19.30 -3.72 -12.46
C ASP A 21 -18.96 -2.50 -11.58
N GLU A 22 -18.43 -1.45 -12.20
CA GLU A 22 -18.13 -0.17 -11.54
C GLU A 22 -19.39 0.57 -11.01
N SER A 23 -20.59 0.12 -11.39
CA SER A 23 -21.86 0.77 -11.03
C SER A 23 -22.37 0.41 -9.63
N ASP A 24 -22.05 -0.78 -9.13
CA ASP A 24 -22.56 -1.29 -7.85
C ASP A 24 -21.49 -1.25 -6.75
N LEU A 25 -21.35 -0.09 -6.11
CA LEU A 25 -20.49 0.13 -4.92
C LEU A 25 -20.83 -0.75 -3.69
N SER A 26 -21.86 -1.59 -3.78
CA SER A 26 -22.25 -2.53 -2.74
C SER A 26 -21.42 -3.82 -2.77
N ILE A 27 -20.81 -4.16 -3.91
CA ILE A 27 -20.00 -5.36 -4.09
C ILE A 27 -18.52 -4.92 -4.17
N PRO A 28 -17.62 -5.51 -3.38
CA PRO A 28 -16.19 -5.20 -3.49
C PRO A 28 -15.66 -5.64 -4.86
N ASN A 29 -14.94 -4.76 -5.54
CA ASN A 29 -14.39 -5.01 -6.88
C ASN A 29 -13.45 -6.23 -6.93
N MET A 30 -12.85 -6.60 -5.79
CA MET A 30 -11.97 -7.75 -5.69
C MET A 30 -12.12 -8.41 -4.32
N ILE A 31 -12.50 -9.69 -4.30
CA ILE A 31 -12.48 -10.57 -3.12
C ILE A 31 -11.41 -11.62 -3.37
N ILE A 32 -10.55 -11.84 -2.37
CA ILE A 32 -9.50 -12.86 -2.40
C ILE A 32 -9.70 -13.75 -1.18
N ASP A 33 -10.15 -14.98 -1.42
CA ASP A 33 -10.23 -16.01 -0.39
C ASP A 33 -9.04 -16.95 -0.54
N LEU A 34 -8.20 -16.98 0.49
CA LEU A 34 -7.04 -17.85 0.57
C LEU A 34 -7.36 -18.99 1.54
N ILE A 35 -7.43 -20.22 1.02
CA ILE A 35 -7.61 -21.44 1.84
C ILE A 35 -6.27 -22.16 1.88
N LEU A 36 -5.73 -22.32 3.09
CA LEU A 36 -4.47 -22.99 3.38
C LEU A 36 -4.78 -24.24 4.20
N ASP A 37 -4.32 -25.41 3.76
CA ASP A 37 -4.68 -26.68 4.42
C ASP A 37 -3.95 -26.86 5.76
N THR A 38 -2.60 -26.89 5.76
CA THR A 38 -1.79 -27.00 6.98
C THR A 38 -0.47 -26.26 6.82
N ILE A 39 -0.19 -25.30 7.70
CA ILE A 39 1.08 -24.57 7.70
C ILE A 39 1.96 -25.12 8.82
N ASP A 40 2.95 -25.93 8.46
CA ASP A 40 3.94 -26.43 9.41
C ASP A 40 5.19 -25.55 9.35
N PHE A 41 5.39 -24.72 10.38
CA PHE A 41 6.60 -23.93 10.54
C PHE A 41 7.63 -24.73 11.34
N ASN A 42 8.68 -25.20 10.67
CA ASN A 42 9.87 -25.71 11.32
C ASN A 42 11.07 -24.85 10.95
N LEU A 43 11.59 -24.12 11.94
CA LEU A 43 12.64 -23.14 11.77
C LEU A 43 13.88 -23.53 12.56
N SER A 44 14.97 -23.80 11.85
CA SER A 44 16.31 -23.88 12.43
C SER A 44 16.84 -22.48 12.81
N ASP A 45 17.77 -22.37 13.76
CA ASP A 45 18.37 -21.08 14.16
C ASP A 45 18.98 -20.32 12.96
N THR A 46 19.59 -21.06 12.02
CA THR A 46 20.15 -20.49 10.78
C THR A 46 19.07 -19.89 9.87
N GLN A 47 17.91 -20.53 9.80
CA GLN A 47 16.76 -20.08 9.02
C GLN A 47 16.08 -18.88 9.65
N PHE A 48 16.02 -18.82 10.98
CA PHE A 48 15.50 -17.68 11.71
C PHE A 48 16.32 -16.41 11.43
N ARG A 49 17.65 -16.52 11.44
CA ARG A 49 18.54 -15.40 11.09
C ARG A 49 18.34 -14.94 9.64
N ALA A 50 18.24 -15.90 8.72
CA ALA A 50 17.97 -15.59 7.30
C ALA A 50 16.60 -14.90 7.10
N LEU A 51 15.59 -15.28 7.88
CA LEU A 51 14.30 -14.58 7.88
C LEU A 51 14.40 -13.16 8.40
N ASP A 52 15.16 -12.92 9.48
CA ASP A 52 15.36 -11.56 9.99
C ASP A 52 16.07 -10.66 8.97
N ASP A 53 17.13 -11.18 8.33
CA ASP A 53 17.82 -10.50 7.23
C ASP A 53 16.86 -10.19 6.07
N PHE A 54 16.03 -11.16 5.69
CA PHE A 54 15.03 -11.00 4.63
C PHE A 54 13.97 -9.96 5.00
N LEU A 55 13.48 -9.95 6.24
CA LEU A 55 12.55 -8.93 6.73
C LEU A 55 13.20 -7.54 6.74
N GLY A 56 14.49 -7.45 7.11
CA GLY A 56 15.29 -6.24 6.98
C GLY A 56 15.37 -5.76 5.52
N TRP A 57 15.62 -6.68 4.59
CA TRP A 57 15.62 -6.39 3.16
C TRP A 57 14.26 -5.92 2.64
N ILE A 58 13.15 -6.58 3.00
CA ILE A 58 11.79 -6.14 2.63
C ILE A 58 11.52 -4.72 3.12
N LYS A 59 11.86 -4.41 4.38
CA LYS A 59 11.69 -3.06 4.94
C LYS A 59 12.46 -2.03 4.11
N ASN A 60 13.72 -2.32 3.79
CA ASN A 60 14.54 -1.44 2.96
C ASN A 60 14.00 -1.31 1.53
N PHE A 61 13.51 -2.39 0.94
CA PHE A 61 12.90 -2.41 -0.39
C PHE A 61 11.63 -1.56 -0.43
N GLN A 62 10.75 -1.67 0.56
CA GLN A 62 9.53 -0.86 0.65
C GLN A 62 9.84 0.63 0.76
N VAL A 63 10.86 1.01 1.53
CA VAL A 63 11.32 2.41 1.61
C VAL A 63 11.91 2.86 0.28
N GLY A 64 12.78 2.05 -0.32
CA GLY A 64 13.40 2.33 -1.61
C GLY A 64 12.39 2.50 -2.76
N SER A 65 11.30 1.73 -2.73
CA SER A 65 10.19 1.85 -3.67
C SER A 65 9.43 3.16 -3.49
N LYS A 66 9.12 3.55 -2.24
CA LYS A 66 8.37 4.78 -1.93
C LYS A 66 9.10 6.07 -2.30
N PHE A 67 10.42 6.09 -2.18
CA PHE A 67 11.24 7.28 -2.43
C PHE A 67 12.08 7.15 -3.70
N ARG A 68 11.66 6.30 -4.64
CA ARG A 68 12.40 6.04 -5.88
C ARG A 68 12.64 7.32 -6.70
N ASP A 69 11.68 8.24 -6.70
CA ASP A 69 11.74 9.50 -7.45
C ASP A 69 12.79 10.48 -6.92
N ILE A 70 13.08 10.41 -5.62
CA ILE A 70 14.00 11.33 -4.91
C ILE A 70 15.38 10.66 -4.74
N ARG A 71 15.53 9.39 -5.15
CA ARG A 71 16.76 8.63 -4.96
C ARG A 71 17.91 9.20 -5.83
N PRO A 72 19.09 9.49 -5.25
CA PRO A 72 20.25 9.92 -6.01
C PRO A 72 20.65 8.86 -7.05
N LYS A 73 21.02 9.30 -8.26
CA LYS A 73 21.50 8.40 -9.34
C LYS A 73 22.95 7.94 -9.12
N ASN A 74 23.72 8.67 -8.32
CA ASN A 74 25.14 8.43 -8.10
C ASN A 74 25.35 7.34 -7.04
N SER A 75 26.51 6.65 -7.09
CA SER A 75 26.85 5.68 -6.05
C SER A 75 27.03 6.37 -4.69
N VAL A 76 26.84 5.61 -3.61
CA VAL A 76 27.06 6.09 -2.23
C VAL A 76 28.49 6.60 -2.04
N LYS A 77 29.45 5.99 -2.76
CA LYS A 77 30.87 6.38 -2.71
C LYS A 77 31.16 7.70 -3.42
N ASP A 78 30.40 8.03 -4.46
CA ASP A 78 30.66 9.21 -5.30
C ASP A 78 30.11 10.50 -4.66
N ASP A 79 28.94 10.42 -4.02
CA ASP A 79 28.36 11.55 -3.29
C ASP A 79 27.64 11.10 -2.01
N PRO A 80 28.38 10.86 -0.91
CA PRO A 80 27.78 10.45 0.35
C PRO A 80 26.86 11.54 0.94
N ARG A 81 27.05 12.82 0.60
CA ARG A 81 26.23 13.92 1.13
C ARG A 81 24.83 13.90 0.53
N ALA A 82 24.70 13.64 -0.77
CA ALA A 82 23.40 13.46 -1.41
C ALA A 82 22.61 12.30 -0.79
N TRP A 83 23.28 11.19 -0.49
CA TRP A 83 22.66 10.03 0.15
C TRP A 83 22.18 10.31 1.58
N TRP A 84 22.96 11.07 2.37
CA TRP A 84 22.51 11.51 3.69
C TRP A 84 21.31 12.47 3.63
N ARG A 85 21.29 13.42 2.69
CA ARG A 85 20.15 14.31 2.46
C ARG A 85 18.90 13.54 2.07
N PHE A 86 19.05 12.56 1.18
CA PHE A 86 17.97 11.64 0.80
C PHE A 86 17.42 10.89 2.01
N ALA A 87 18.28 10.24 2.81
CA ALA A 87 17.86 9.49 3.99
C ALA A 87 17.12 10.37 5.01
N PHE A 88 17.63 11.58 5.27
CA PHE A 88 16.98 12.55 6.14
C PHE A 88 15.60 12.96 5.62
N THR A 89 15.51 13.28 4.33
CA THR A 89 14.27 13.74 3.70
C THR A 89 13.20 12.66 3.75
N ALA A 90 13.56 11.41 3.43
CA ALA A 90 12.66 10.26 3.48
C ALA A 90 12.03 10.07 4.88
N VAL A 91 12.85 10.11 5.94
CA VAL A 91 12.36 9.93 7.32
C VAL A 91 11.47 11.09 7.76
N VAL A 92 11.86 12.34 7.44
CA VAL A 92 11.07 13.52 7.79
C VAL A 92 9.72 13.51 7.07
N GLU A 93 9.71 13.16 5.78
CA GLU A 93 8.50 13.10 4.99
C GLU A 93 7.55 12.00 5.48
N GLU A 94 8.07 10.83 5.85
CA GLU A 94 7.25 9.76 6.44
C GLU A 94 6.59 10.23 7.75
N LYS A 95 7.36 10.86 8.65
CA LYS A 95 6.81 11.41 9.90
C LYS A 95 5.81 12.54 9.64
N ARG A 96 6.06 13.41 8.66
CA ARG A 96 5.13 14.48 8.26
C ARG A 96 3.84 13.90 7.69
N LYS A 97 3.91 12.87 6.84
CA LYS A 97 2.75 12.18 6.28
C LYS A 97 1.90 11.54 7.38
N LYS A 98 2.54 10.81 8.32
CA LYS A 98 1.85 10.25 9.49
C LYS A 98 1.15 11.34 10.30
N ARG A 99 1.84 12.43 10.64
CA ARG A 99 1.23 13.57 11.36
C ARG A 99 0.11 14.25 10.59
N ARG A 100 0.26 14.45 9.28
CA ARG A 100 -0.75 15.10 8.42
C ARG A 100 -2.05 14.31 8.36
N VAL A 101 -1.98 12.97 8.38
CA VAL A 101 -3.19 12.13 8.44
C VAL A 101 -4.00 12.40 9.71
N TRP A 102 -3.32 12.72 10.81
CA TRP A 102 -3.92 13.06 12.11
C TRP A 102 -4.15 14.56 12.33
N ASP A 103 -3.82 15.41 11.36
CA ASP A 103 -4.10 16.85 11.46
C ASP A 103 -5.61 17.11 11.34
N TRP A 104 -6.17 17.84 12.30
CA TRP A 104 -7.58 18.21 12.32
C TRP A 104 -8.00 18.95 11.05
N LYS A 105 -7.12 19.76 10.46
CA LYS A 105 -7.40 20.43 9.17
C LYS A 105 -7.59 19.42 8.04
N PHE A 106 -6.75 18.39 7.99
CA PHE A 106 -6.83 17.32 7.00
C PHE A 106 -8.10 16.47 7.18
N LEU A 107 -8.42 16.10 8.43
CA LEU A 107 -9.64 15.37 8.78
C LEU A 107 -10.90 16.17 8.45
N LYS A 108 -10.94 17.46 8.78
CA LYS A 108 -12.06 18.35 8.44
C LYS A 108 -12.24 18.46 6.92
N LYS A 109 -11.16 18.64 6.16
CA LYS A 109 -11.20 18.65 4.69
C LYS A 109 -11.76 17.33 4.15
N ARG A 110 -11.30 16.19 4.65
CA ARG A 110 -11.83 14.87 4.26
C ARG A 110 -13.30 14.69 4.60
N LYS A 111 -13.75 15.14 5.78
CA LYS A 111 -15.17 15.10 6.16
C LYS A 111 -16.04 15.92 5.20
N ILE A 112 -15.60 17.13 4.83
CA ILE A 112 -16.30 18.00 3.88
C ILE A 112 -16.34 17.35 2.49
N LEU A 113 -15.21 16.87 1.99
CA LEU A 113 -15.13 16.18 0.69
C LEU A 113 -16.03 14.95 0.66
N ARG A 114 -16.02 14.12 1.71
CA ARG A 114 -16.91 12.95 1.79
C ARG A 114 -18.38 13.34 1.74
N LYS A 115 -18.79 14.39 2.45
CA LYS A 115 -20.19 14.89 2.39
C LYS A 115 -20.56 15.37 0.99
N LYS A 116 -19.66 16.12 0.32
CA LYS A 116 -19.87 16.58 -1.07
C LYS A 116 -19.99 15.40 -2.04
N TYR A 117 -19.06 14.44 -1.96
CA TYR A 117 -19.08 13.24 -2.77
C TYR A 117 -20.40 12.46 -2.60
N VAL A 118 -20.83 12.19 -1.36
CA VAL A 118 -22.10 11.48 -1.10
C VAL A 118 -23.30 12.23 -1.67
N ALA A 119 -23.31 13.56 -1.60
CA ALA A 119 -24.39 14.36 -2.16
C ALA A 119 -24.42 14.28 -3.70
N LEU A 120 -23.27 14.42 -4.36
CA LEU A 120 -23.14 14.29 -5.82
C LEU A 120 -23.46 12.87 -6.29
N PHE A 121 -22.97 11.85 -5.60
CA PHE A 121 -23.24 10.45 -5.92
C PHE A 121 -24.73 10.11 -5.80
N LYS A 122 -25.41 10.61 -4.75
CA LYS A 122 -26.88 10.46 -4.62
C LYS A 122 -27.65 11.13 -5.76
N LYS A 123 -27.16 12.27 -6.28
CA LYS A 123 -27.74 12.92 -7.46
C LYS A 123 -27.50 12.10 -8.74
N LYS A 124 -26.29 11.53 -8.91
CA LYS A 124 -25.95 10.62 -10.02
C LYS A 124 -26.89 9.41 -10.06
N ARG A 125 -27.09 8.76 -8.91
CA ARG A 125 -27.96 7.58 -8.78
C ARG A 125 -29.44 7.87 -9.06
N ARG A 126 -29.87 9.13 -8.94
CA ARG A 126 -31.24 9.57 -9.23
C ARG A 126 -31.40 10.12 -10.66
N GLY A 127 -30.35 10.12 -11.48
CA GLY A 127 -30.36 10.69 -12.83
C GLY A 127 -30.39 12.23 -12.86
N LEU A 128 -30.19 12.90 -11.72
CA LEU A 128 -30.32 14.37 -11.56
C LEU A 128 -28.96 15.07 -11.58
N LEU A 129 -27.95 14.47 -12.22
CA LEU A 129 -26.60 15.00 -12.22
C LEU A 129 -26.43 16.06 -13.29
N THR A 130 -26.10 17.29 -12.88
CA THR A 130 -25.71 18.39 -13.77
C THR A 130 -24.35 18.09 -14.39
N THR A 131 -24.11 18.52 -15.63
CA THR A 131 -22.85 18.30 -16.38
C THR A 131 -21.59 18.80 -15.64
N GLU A 132 -21.73 19.84 -14.83
CA GLU A 132 -20.65 20.37 -13.98
C GLU A 132 -20.36 19.47 -12.76
N GLY A 133 -21.39 18.91 -12.13
CA GLY A 133 -21.25 17.99 -11.00
C GLY A 133 -20.68 16.62 -11.39
N ALA A 134 -20.78 16.23 -12.66
CA ALA A 134 -20.13 15.04 -13.21
C ALA A 134 -18.60 15.20 -13.27
N ARG A 135 -18.13 16.37 -13.73
CA ARG A 135 -16.69 16.70 -13.76
C ARG A 135 -16.07 16.82 -12.37
N GLU A 136 -16.85 17.23 -11.37
CA GLU A 136 -16.40 17.27 -9.97
C GLU A 136 -16.33 15.89 -9.28
N LEU A 137 -17.03 14.88 -9.81
CA LEU A 137 -16.94 13.50 -9.31
C LEU A 137 -15.70 12.76 -9.83
N GLU A 138 -15.17 13.16 -10.98
CA GLU A 138 -14.01 12.54 -11.65
C GLU A 138 -12.66 13.15 -11.24
N ARG A 139 -12.67 14.16 -10.35
CA ARG A 139 -11.48 14.83 -9.78
C ARG A 139 -11.22 14.41 -8.33
#